data_AF-A0A9X0DIZ7-F1
#
_entry.id   AF-A0A9X0DIZ7-F1
#
_cell.length_a   1.000
_cell.length_b   1.000
_cell.length_c   1.000
_cell.angle_alpha   90.00
_cell.angle_beta   90.00
_cell.angle_gamma   90.00
#
_symmetry.space_group_name_H-M   'P 1'
#
loop_
_entity.id
_entity.type
_entity.pdbx_description
1 polymer ?
#
loop_
_entity_poly.entity_id
_entity_poly.type
_entity_poly.pdbx_seq_one_letter_code
_entity_poly.pdbx_strand_id
1 'polypeptide(L)'
;MTTPSSTSTSTSTSALELAPLLPLNLYHLSPTIHKWCALRCADIATLNTRGVYYENKPIHHYLNHPIRYIKLIGLVVSTDDFARRRVYTIDDSSGVCIECVALLPPPPPANPSSSTTSTSTSTSNLPTTQSLTPSEPSITHPQIAWDSISECKIVRILGVMGTYMSMPQLQIVKMGVVGSTDVERKWWDECAGLKDPSSGILGREWVVSQEEIERGKRRERRRKAREVEREKRGEREGQRKKKVDEREGNRLKEGTGRKENTDRVKDEGEKQPQERKRKDNSHHLVSSIPAQPPKSTHKPPPLHHPPRETSPNKTNPKPPAIKRRTLPIALPDLSKYDTFGL
;
A
#
# COMPACT_ATOMS: atom_id res chain seq x y z
N MET A 1 20.70 78.39 12.52
CA MET A 1 20.43 77.03 13.06
C MET A 1 19.28 76.43 12.26
N THR A 2 19.53 75.39 11.47
CA THR A 2 18.52 74.47 10.91
C THR A 2 19.25 73.33 10.21
N THR A 3 19.12 72.10 10.71
CA THR A 3 19.68 70.90 10.08
C THR A 3 18.61 70.22 9.21
N PRO A 4 18.95 69.68 8.03
CA PRO A 4 18.00 68.89 7.25
C PRO A 4 17.68 67.57 7.96
N SER A 5 16.42 67.14 7.91
CA SER A 5 15.97 65.88 8.51
C SER A 5 16.35 64.68 7.63
N SER A 6 16.91 63.64 8.23
CA SER A 6 17.25 62.39 7.55
C SER A 6 16.03 61.46 7.43
N THR A 7 15.46 61.35 6.22
CA THR A 7 14.37 60.40 5.94
C THR A 7 14.93 58.98 5.75
N SER A 8 14.77 58.11 6.74
CA SER A 8 15.22 56.72 6.68
C SER A 8 14.16 55.77 6.10
N THR A 9 14.10 55.63 4.78
CA THR A 9 13.28 54.59 4.12
C THR A 9 13.90 53.20 4.26
N SER A 10 13.62 52.52 5.36
CA SER A 10 14.00 51.13 5.59
C SER A 10 13.06 50.15 4.88
N THR A 11 13.07 50.14 3.55
CA THR A 11 12.34 49.14 2.75
C THR A 11 13.07 47.79 2.82
N SER A 12 12.87 47.04 3.90
CA SER A 12 13.43 45.71 4.07
C SER A 12 12.77 44.74 3.07
N THR A 13 13.51 44.38 2.02
CA THR A 13 13.10 43.37 1.03
C THR A 13 12.98 42.00 1.70
N SER A 14 11.79 41.70 2.21
CA SER A 14 11.48 40.37 2.73
C SER A 14 11.51 39.38 1.58
N ALA A 15 12.46 38.44 1.62
CA ALA A 15 12.31 37.19 0.89
C ALA A 15 11.02 36.51 1.38
N LEU A 16 10.16 36.07 0.45
CA LEU A 16 8.86 35.50 0.78
C LEU A 16 9.04 34.20 1.59
N GLU A 17 8.94 34.30 2.91
CA GLU A 17 9.09 33.17 3.81
C GLU A 17 7.93 32.20 3.61
N LEU A 18 8.24 31.00 3.09
CA LEU A 18 7.22 30.01 2.74
C LEU A 18 6.53 29.47 4.01
N ALA A 19 5.27 29.88 4.21
CA ALA A 19 4.25 29.33 5.10
C ALA A 19 4.66 28.03 5.82
N PRO A 20 4.78 27.99 7.17
CA PRO A 20 5.35 26.85 7.87
C PRO A 20 4.54 25.57 7.64
N LEU A 21 5.24 24.45 7.40
CA LEU A 21 4.60 23.15 7.22
C LEU A 21 4.12 22.59 8.55
N LEU A 22 2.87 22.13 8.56
CA LEU A 22 2.32 21.40 9.69
C LEU A 22 2.92 19.99 9.80
N PRO A 23 2.99 19.40 11.00
CA PRO A 23 3.45 18.02 11.20
C PRO A 23 2.69 16.98 10.35
N LEU A 24 3.41 16.04 9.76
CA LEU A 24 2.88 14.99 8.88
C LEU A 24 1.72 14.19 9.48
N ASN A 25 1.72 13.97 10.80
CA ASN A 25 0.64 13.27 11.51
C ASN A 25 -0.68 14.07 11.58
N LEU A 26 -0.70 15.33 11.15
CA LEU A 26 -1.89 16.16 11.00
C LEU A 26 -2.39 16.22 9.55
N TYR A 27 -1.68 15.68 8.55
CA TYR A 27 -2.08 15.81 7.14
C TYR A 27 -3.48 15.27 6.85
N HIS A 28 -3.95 14.27 7.59
CA HIS A 28 -5.34 13.77 7.54
C HIS A 28 -6.43 14.81 7.88
N LEU A 29 -6.06 15.97 8.43
CA LEU A 29 -6.95 17.12 8.71
C LEU A 29 -6.89 18.19 7.60
N SER A 30 -6.04 18.03 6.59
CA SER A 30 -5.93 18.99 5.50
C SER A 30 -7.19 18.99 4.64
N PRO A 31 -7.65 20.17 4.16
CA PRO A 31 -8.76 20.23 3.22
C PRO A 31 -8.43 19.67 1.83
N THR A 32 -7.16 19.40 1.50
CA THR A 32 -6.67 19.03 0.15
C THR A 32 -6.05 17.63 0.05
N ILE A 33 -5.55 17.04 1.15
CA ILE A 33 -4.81 15.76 1.15
C ILE A 33 -5.54 14.60 0.44
N HIS A 34 -6.87 14.59 0.48
CA HIS A 34 -7.77 13.57 -0.06
C HIS A 34 -8.83 14.21 -0.97
N LYS A 35 -8.46 15.23 -1.74
CA LYS A 35 -9.34 15.86 -2.75
C LYS A 35 -8.60 16.16 -4.05
N TRP A 36 -9.33 16.00 -5.15
CA TRP A 36 -8.94 16.50 -6.46
C TRP A 36 -8.96 18.03 -6.46
N CYS A 37 -7.79 18.65 -6.55
CA CYS A 37 -7.65 20.11 -6.58
C CYS A 37 -7.64 20.59 -8.03
N ALA A 38 -8.54 21.51 -8.38
CA ALA A 38 -8.55 22.17 -9.69
C ALA A 38 -7.42 23.20 -9.75
N LEU A 39 -6.38 22.95 -10.57
CA LEU A 39 -5.17 23.78 -10.63
C LEU A 39 -4.78 24.08 -12.08
N ARG A 40 -4.39 25.32 -12.34
CA ARG A 40 -3.87 25.78 -13.64
C ARG A 40 -2.47 25.23 -13.89
N CYS A 41 -2.01 25.16 -15.14
CA CYS A 41 -0.63 24.72 -15.45
C CYS A 41 0.43 25.55 -14.69
N ALA A 42 0.25 26.87 -14.56
CA ALA A 42 1.12 27.75 -13.76
C ALA A 42 1.11 27.43 -12.25
N ASP A 43 -0.03 26.97 -11.70
CA ASP A 43 -0.10 26.54 -10.30
C ASP A 43 0.63 25.21 -10.10
N ILE A 44 0.48 24.27 -11.04
CA ILE A 44 1.17 22.97 -11.04
C ILE A 44 2.69 23.18 -11.15
N ALA A 45 3.15 24.10 -12.01
CA ALA A 45 4.56 24.44 -12.18
C ALA A 45 5.20 25.07 -10.94
N THR A 46 4.41 25.71 -10.07
CA THR A 46 4.88 26.40 -8.85
C THR A 46 4.69 25.57 -7.56
N LEU A 47 4.22 24.32 -7.67
CA LEU A 47 4.07 23.40 -6.54
C LEU A 47 5.41 23.00 -5.92
N ASN A 48 5.63 23.38 -4.65
CA ASN A 48 6.91 23.20 -3.97
C ASN A 48 7.09 21.78 -3.40
N THR A 49 8.18 21.10 -3.76
CA THR A 49 8.57 19.79 -3.18
C THR A 49 9.42 19.99 -1.93
N ARG A 50 8.80 20.22 -0.77
CA ARG A 50 9.47 20.65 0.47
C ARG A 50 10.08 19.50 1.31
N GLY A 51 10.62 18.46 0.65
CA GLY A 51 11.30 17.32 1.28
C GLY A 51 10.42 16.38 2.14
N VAL A 52 9.10 16.59 2.16
CA VAL A 52 8.15 15.74 2.90
C VAL A 52 7.70 14.56 2.04
N TYR A 53 7.51 13.40 2.69
CA TYR A 53 7.01 12.19 2.05
C TYR A 53 5.70 11.72 2.70
N TYR A 54 4.73 11.30 1.87
CA TYR A 54 3.47 10.69 2.28
C TYR A 54 3.29 9.38 1.51
N GLU A 55 2.93 8.29 2.18
CA GLU A 55 2.84 6.94 1.56
C GLU A 55 4.10 6.54 0.73
N ASN A 56 5.30 6.91 1.23
CA ASN A 56 6.60 6.71 0.57
C ASN A 56 6.80 7.45 -0.77
N LYS A 57 5.93 8.40 -1.12
CA LYS A 57 6.07 9.29 -2.28
C LYS A 57 6.37 10.71 -1.81
N PRO A 58 7.10 11.54 -2.58
CA PRO A 58 7.20 12.96 -2.29
C PRO A 58 5.79 13.58 -2.33
N ILE A 59 5.55 14.57 -1.48
CA ILE A 59 4.31 15.35 -1.49
C ILE A 59 4.61 16.82 -1.75
N HIS A 60 3.75 17.44 -2.54
CA HIS A 60 3.93 18.80 -3.05
C HIS A 60 3.05 19.77 -2.25
N HIS A 61 3.44 21.05 -2.24
CA HIS A 61 2.74 22.08 -1.48
C HIS A 61 2.39 23.30 -2.30
N TYR A 62 1.14 23.75 -2.17
CA TYR A 62 0.73 25.12 -2.49
C TYR A 62 0.63 25.88 -1.15
N LEU A 63 1.42 26.94 -0.97
CA LEU A 63 1.74 27.50 0.35
C LEU A 63 2.25 26.41 1.33
N ASN A 64 1.40 25.98 2.27
CA ASN A 64 1.61 24.84 3.15
C ASN A 64 0.52 23.75 3.04
N HIS A 65 -0.43 23.88 2.11
CA HIS A 65 -1.45 22.84 1.82
C HIS A 65 -0.81 21.65 1.09
N PRO A 66 -0.91 20.41 1.60
CA PRO A 66 -0.42 19.23 0.91
C PRO A 66 -1.31 18.86 -0.29
N ILE A 67 -0.73 18.85 -1.48
CA ILE A 67 -1.38 18.51 -2.76
C ILE A 67 -0.94 17.11 -3.20
N ARG A 68 -1.91 16.26 -3.56
CA ARG A 68 -1.69 14.89 -4.08
C ARG A 68 -2.39 14.64 -5.41
N TYR A 69 -3.64 15.09 -5.52
CA TYR A 69 -4.57 14.76 -6.60
C TYR A 69 -4.98 16.04 -7.32
N ILE A 70 -4.80 16.08 -8.63
CA ILE A 70 -4.97 17.31 -9.43
C ILE A 70 -5.96 17.06 -10.57
N LYS A 71 -6.84 18.04 -10.75
CA LYS A 71 -7.81 18.15 -11.84
C LYS A 71 -7.36 19.29 -12.76
N LEU A 72 -6.98 18.96 -13.99
CA LEU A 72 -6.53 19.91 -15.01
C LEU A 72 -7.48 19.85 -16.22
N ILE A 73 -7.75 21.00 -16.84
CA ILE A 73 -8.31 21.08 -18.19
C ILE A 73 -7.37 21.94 -19.05
N GLY A 74 -7.12 21.50 -20.29
CA GLY A 74 -6.32 22.25 -21.26
C GLY A 74 -6.32 21.61 -22.64
N LEU A 75 -5.71 22.28 -23.60
CA LEU A 75 -5.47 21.85 -24.97
C LEU A 75 -4.25 20.91 -25.04
N VAL A 76 -4.36 19.78 -25.74
CA VAL A 76 -3.19 18.97 -26.13
C VAL A 76 -2.44 19.70 -27.24
N VAL A 77 -1.20 20.15 -26.95
CA VAL A 77 -0.34 20.85 -27.93
C VAL A 77 0.78 19.98 -28.51
N SER A 78 1.15 18.88 -27.86
CA SER A 78 1.96 17.80 -28.45
C SER A 78 1.54 16.43 -27.92
N THR A 79 1.76 15.38 -28.71
CA THR A 79 1.66 13.98 -28.26
C THR A 79 2.94 13.20 -28.59
N ASP A 80 3.71 12.88 -27.55
CA ASP A 80 5.03 12.25 -27.65
C ASP A 80 4.97 10.78 -27.18
N ASP A 81 5.13 9.85 -28.12
CA ASP A 81 5.02 8.40 -27.89
C ASP A 81 6.37 7.72 -27.60
N PHE A 82 6.40 6.91 -26.54
CA PHE A 82 7.54 6.10 -26.13
C PHE A 82 7.09 4.65 -25.89
N ALA A 83 7.99 3.68 -26.00
CA ALA A 83 7.71 2.23 -25.98
C ALA A 83 6.91 1.67 -24.76
N ARG A 84 6.67 2.47 -23.71
CA ARG A 84 5.83 2.13 -22.55
C ARG A 84 5.01 3.30 -21.98
N ARG A 85 5.03 4.48 -22.58
CA ARG A 85 4.32 5.68 -22.10
C ARG A 85 4.00 6.63 -23.26
N ARG A 86 2.88 7.34 -23.16
CA ARG A 86 2.58 8.51 -23.97
C ARG A 86 2.68 9.75 -23.08
N VAL A 87 3.30 10.80 -23.58
CA VAL A 87 3.36 12.11 -22.92
C VAL A 87 2.52 13.07 -23.74
N TYR A 88 1.67 13.85 -23.07
CA TYR A 88 0.90 14.93 -23.68
C TYR A 88 1.40 16.25 -23.11
N THR A 89 1.80 17.19 -23.95
CA THR A 89 2.04 18.56 -23.50
C THR A 89 0.69 19.29 -23.46
N ILE A 90 0.32 19.83 -22.30
CA ILE A 90 -0.97 20.49 -22.08
C ILE A 90 -0.76 21.99 -21.85
N ASP A 91 -1.40 22.83 -22.67
CA ASP A 91 -1.56 24.27 -22.41
C ASP A 91 -2.98 24.55 -21.91
N ASP A 92 -3.11 25.37 -20.88
CA ASP A 92 -4.39 25.88 -20.38
C ASP A 92 -4.50 27.41 -20.49
N SER A 93 -3.53 28.03 -21.18
CA SER A 93 -3.32 29.47 -21.33
C SER A 93 -3.11 30.21 -20.00
N SER A 94 -2.57 29.53 -18.97
CA SER A 94 -2.07 30.20 -17.74
C SER A 94 -0.62 30.70 -17.86
N GLY A 95 0.03 30.52 -19.02
CA GLY A 95 1.36 31.05 -19.34
C GLY A 95 2.50 30.03 -19.30
N VAL A 96 2.23 28.78 -18.94
CA VAL A 96 3.17 27.64 -19.05
C VAL A 96 2.41 26.37 -19.43
N CYS A 97 3.10 25.44 -20.10
CA CYS A 97 2.57 24.10 -20.38
C CYS A 97 3.01 23.08 -19.30
N ILE A 98 2.28 21.98 -19.15
CA ILE A 98 2.64 20.85 -18.28
C ILE A 98 2.66 19.53 -19.07
N GLU A 99 3.73 18.75 -18.88
CA GLU A 99 3.81 17.37 -19.37
C GLU A 99 2.92 16.44 -18.54
N CYS A 100 1.94 15.82 -19.19
CA CYS A 100 1.02 14.86 -18.59
C CYS A 100 1.33 13.46 -19.13
N VAL A 101 1.75 12.54 -18.25
CA VAL A 101 2.31 11.23 -18.63
C VAL A 101 1.34 10.10 -18.31
N ALA A 102 0.99 9.32 -19.33
CA ALA A 102 0.21 8.10 -19.18
C ALA A 102 1.08 6.86 -19.50
N LEU A 103 0.99 5.82 -18.66
CA LEU A 103 1.57 4.52 -18.99
C LEU A 103 0.70 3.81 -20.04
N LEU A 104 1.35 3.30 -21.09
CA LEU A 104 0.67 2.49 -22.09
C LEU A 104 0.42 1.08 -21.55
N PRO A 105 -0.67 0.41 -21.95
CA PRO A 105 -0.85 -1.01 -21.69
C PRO A 105 0.36 -1.82 -22.20
N PRO A 106 0.69 -2.97 -21.57
CA PRO A 106 1.67 -3.89 -22.15
C PRO A 106 1.25 -4.29 -23.56
N PRO A 107 2.19 -4.37 -24.53
CA PRO A 107 1.86 -4.95 -25.83
C PRO A 107 1.38 -6.40 -25.63
N PRO A 108 0.43 -6.89 -26.46
CA PRO A 108 0.00 -8.28 -26.37
C PRO A 108 1.20 -9.22 -26.55
N PRO A 109 1.23 -10.38 -25.87
CA PRO A 109 2.32 -11.33 -26.01
C PRO A 109 2.43 -11.76 -27.47
N ALA A 110 3.60 -11.54 -28.08
CA ALA A 110 3.84 -11.92 -29.47
C ALA A 110 3.81 -13.46 -29.59
N ASN A 111 2.75 -13.98 -30.21
CA ASN A 111 2.60 -15.42 -30.49
C ASN A 111 3.74 -15.87 -31.42
N PRO A 112 4.60 -16.83 -31.02
CA PRO A 112 5.80 -17.18 -31.78
C PRO A 112 5.52 -18.21 -32.90
N SER A 113 4.57 -17.89 -33.79
CA SER A 113 4.26 -18.61 -35.03
C SER A 113 3.24 -17.81 -35.86
N SER A 114 3.25 -17.80 -37.19
CA SER A 114 4.13 -18.46 -38.19
C SER A 114 4.18 -17.65 -39.49
N SER A 115 5.28 -17.74 -40.24
CA SER A 115 5.46 -17.07 -41.54
C SER A 115 4.85 -17.85 -42.70
N THR A 116 3.65 -17.45 -43.16
CA THR A 116 3.10 -17.86 -44.47
C THR A 116 2.35 -16.70 -45.14
N THR A 117 2.36 -16.71 -46.48
CA THR A 117 1.93 -15.61 -47.36
C THR A 117 0.43 -15.60 -47.68
N SER A 118 -0.08 -14.37 -47.88
CA SER A 118 -1.24 -13.92 -48.70
C SER A 118 -2.71 -14.12 -48.31
N THR A 119 -3.46 -13.12 -48.79
CA THR A 119 -4.88 -13.10 -49.21
C THR A 119 -5.95 -12.82 -48.15
N SER A 120 -6.86 -11.93 -48.53
CA SER A 120 -7.98 -11.42 -47.74
C SER A 120 -9.21 -12.32 -47.77
N THR A 121 -9.88 -12.48 -46.63
CA THR A 121 -11.35 -12.61 -46.62
C THR A 121 -11.91 -12.11 -45.28
N SER A 122 -13.05 -11.44 -45.33
CA SER A 122 -13.71 -10.85 -44.16
C SER A 122 -14.71 -11.81 -43.53
N THR A 123 -14.41 -12.32 -42.34
CA THR A 123 -15.38 -13.07 -41.53
C THR A 123 -15.25 -12.69 -40.05
N SER A 124 -16.39 -12.47 -39.38
CA SER A 124 -16.45 -11.93 -38.02
C SER A 124 -16.09 -12.98 -36.95
N ASN A 125 -14.90 -12.86 -36.36
CA ASN A 125 -14.56 -13.55 -35.11
C ASN A 125 -14.70 -12.58 -33.93
N LEU A 126 -15.82 -12.71 -33.22
CA LEU A 126 -16.15 -11.93 -32.04
C LEU A 126 -15.21 -12.30 -30.87
N PRO A 127 -14.44 -11.37 -30.28
CA PRO A 127 -13.66 -11.68 -29.09
C PRO A 127 -14.59 -11.88 -27.89
N THR A 128 -14.54 -13.08 -27.30
CA THR A 128 -15.38 -13.51 -26.17
C THR A 128 -15.42 -12.47 -25.05
N THR A 129 -16.63 -12.07 -24.66
CA THR A 129 -16.90 -11.11 -23.58
C THR A 129 -16.44 -11.65 -22.22
N GLN A 130 -15.16 -11.49 -21.89
CA GLN A 130 -14.70 -11.68 -20.51
C GLN A 130 -15.39 -10.66 -19.62
N SER A 131 -16.01 -11.13 -18.53
CA SER A 131 -16.70 -10.32 -17.53
C SER A 131 -15.71 -9.56 -16.63
N LEU A 132 -14.97 -8.64 -17.25
CA LEU A 132 -14.11 -7.69 -16.55
C LEU A 132 -14.98 -6.75 -15.73
N THR A 133 -14.90 -6.90 -14.40
CA THR A 133 -15.23 -5.79 -13.50
C THR A 133 -14.31 -4.62 -13.86
N PRO A 134 -14.81 -3.38 -13.98
CA PRO A 134 -13.98 -2.25 -14.37
C PRO A 134 -12.92 -2.03 -13.29
N SER A 135 -11.66 -2.29 -13.65
CA SER A 135 -10.53 -2.13 -12.74
C SER A 135 -10.40 -0.67 -12.31
N GLU A 136 -10.22 -0.43 -11.01
CA GLU A 136 -10.07 0.93 -10.47
C GLU A 136 -8.96 1.70 -11.22
N PRO A 137 -9.26 2.90 -11.78
CA PRO A 137 -8.27 3.64 -12.53
C PRO A 137 -7.06 3.98 -11.66
N SER A 138 -5.88 3.88 -12.25
CA SER A 138 -4.61 4.03 -11.52
C SER A 138 -3.51 4.49 -12.47
N ILE A 139 -2.41 5.03 -11.93
CA ILE A 139 -1.23 5.43 -12.74
C ILE A 139 -0.68 4.25 -13.56
N THR A 140 -0.81 3.03 -13.04
CA THR A 140 -0.42 1.77 -13.70
C THR A 140 -1.41 1.28 -14.75
N HIS A 141 -2.69 1.64 -14.62
CA HIS A 141 -3.78 1.24 -15.52
C HIS A 141 -4.70 2.47 -15.72
N PRO A 142 -4.27 3.47 -16.51
CA PRO A 142 -4.98 4.75 -16.59
C PRO A 142 -6.21 4.62 -17.50
N GLN A 143 -7.33 5.21 -17.08
CA GLN A 143 -8.57 5.20 -17.86
C GLN A 143 -8.54 6.34 -18.90
N ILE A 144 -8.19 6.00 -20.14
CA ILE A 144 -7.98 6.96 -21.23
C ILE A 144 -8.70 6.47 -22.50
N ALA A 145 -9.44 7.35 -23.16
CA ALA A 145 -10.04 7.10 -24.47
C ALA A 145 -9.01 7.38 -25.58
N TRP A 146 -8.01 6.49 -25.71
CA TRP A 146 -6.81 6.70 -26.52
C TRP A 146 -7.09 7.12 -27.96
N ASP A 147 -8.07 6.49 -28.62
CA ASP A 147 -8.42 6.75 -30.04
C ASP A 147 -9.18 8.07 -30.24
N SER A 148 -9.67 8.68 -29.15
CA SER A 148 -10.42 9.95 -29.16
C SER A 148 -9.55 11.18 -28.83
N ILE A 149 -8.30 10.96 -28.40
CA ILE A 149 -7.40 12.01 -27.92
C ILE A 149 -6.30 12.22 -28.96
N SER A 150 -6.29 13.42 -29.54
CA SER A 150 -5.27 13.92 -30.45
C SER A 150 -4.80 15.30 -30.00
N GLU A 151 -3.78 15.82 -30.66
CA GLU A 151 -3.46 17.25 -30.66
C GLU A 151 -4.68 18.10 -31.06
N CYS A 152 -4.68 19.34 -30.61
CA CYS A 152 -5.80 20.30 -30.75
C CYS A 152 -7.13 19.84 -30.12
N LYS A 153 -7.13 18.82 -29.24
CA LYS A 153 -8.28 18.48 -28.39
C LYS A 153 -8.14 19.11 -27.02
N ILE A 154 -9.25 19.64 -26.52
CA ILE A 154 -9.36 20.10 -25.13
C ILE A 154 -9.74 18.90 -24.27
N VAL A 155 -8.96 18.64 -23.22
CA VAL A 155 -9.00 17.42 -22.43
C VAL A 155 -9.06 17.73 -20.95
N ARG A 156 -9.81 16.90 -20.21
CA ARG A 156 -9.88 16.90 -18.75
C ARG A 156 -9.06 15.73 -18.21
N ILE A 157 -8.17 16.04 -17.27
CA ILE A 157 -7.17 15.12 -16.72
C ILE A 157 -7.35 15.06 -15.20
N LEU A 158 -7.43 13.84 -14.67
CA LEU A 158 -7.20 13.53 -13.26
C LEU A 158 -5.83 12.86 -13.17
N GLY A 159 -4.90 13.44 -12.41
CA GLY A 159 -3.57 12.89 -12.21
C GLY A 159 -2.96 13.12 -10.83
N VAL A 160 -1.85 12.43 -10.58
CA VAL A 160 -1.04 12.54 -9.36
C VAL A 160 0.28 13.21 -9.71
N MET A 161 0.79 14.08 -8.86
CA MET A 161 2.09 14.71 -9.10
C MET A 161 3.24 13.69 -9.16
N GLY A 162 4.12 13.90 -10.12
CA GLY A 162 5.43 13.26 -10.22
C GLY A 162 6.48 14.27 -10.70
N THR A 163 7.71 13.79 -10.86
CA THR A 163 8.82 14.59 -11.40
C THR A 163 9.70 13.74 -12.31
N TYR A 164 10.29 14.38 -13.33
CA TYR A 164 11.27 13.77 -14.23
C TYR A 164 12.35 14.81 -14.54
N MET A 165 13.62 14.46 -14.35
CA MET A 165 14.75 15.40 -14.47
C MET A 165 14.52 16.74 -13.73
N SER A 166 13.94 16.66 -12.52
CA SER A 166 13.50 17.80 -11.68
C SER A 166 12.33 18.64 -12.22
N MET A 167 11.86 18.41 -13.44
CA MET A 167 10.65 19.05 -13.98
C MET A 167 9.38 18.41 -13.37
N PRO A 168 8.33 19.20 -13.05
CA PRO A 168 7.04 18.67 -12.62
C PRO A 168 6.30 17.98 -13.77
N GLN A 169 5.74 16.80 -13.50
CA GLN A 169 4.92 16.04 -14.45
C GLN A 169 3.63 15.57 -13.78
N LEU A 170 2.52 15.56 -14.52
CA LEU A 170 1.25 15.03 -14.04
C LEU A 170 1.08 13.57 -14.48
N GLN A 171 1.17 12.62 -13.55
CA GLN A 171 0.98 11.19 -13.84
C GLN A 171 -0.51 10.90 -13.96
N ILE A 172 -0.96 10.63 -15.19
CA ILE A 172 -2.38 10.49 -15.52
C ILE A 172 -2.98 9.25 -14.86
N VAL A 173 -4.14 9.42 -14.25
CA VAL A 173 -4.99 8.36 -13.69
C VAL A 173 -6.24 8.19 -14.55
N LYS A 174 -6.81 9.30 -15.03
CA LYS A 174 -7.96 9.32 -15.95
C LYS A 174 -7.89 10.52 -16.88
N MET A 175 -8.25 10.34 -18.16
CA MET A 175 -8.23 11.41 -19.17
C MET A 175 -9.38 11.21 -20.16
N GLY A 176 -10.00 12.32 -20.58
CA GLY A 176 -11.02 12.31 -21.62
C GLY A 176 -11.21 13.69 -22.25
N VAL A 177 -11.80 13.71 -23.44
CA VAL A 177 -12.10 14.95 -24.18
C VAL A 177 -13.18 15.77 -23.45
N VAL A 178 -13.09 17.09 -23.53
CA VAL A 178 -14.10 18.05 -23.08
C VAL A 178 -14.99 18.42 -24.26
N GLY A 179 -16.31 18.36 -24.08
CA GLY A 179 -17.29 18.53 -25.16
C GLY A 179 -17.77 19.96 -25.41
N SER A 180 -17.54 20.90 -24.49
CA SER A 180 -17.96 22.30 -24.65
C SER A 180 -17.20 23.27 -23.74
N THR A 181 -17.10 24.52 -24.18
CA THR A 181 -16.42 25.61 -23.47
C THR A 181 -17.12 26.07 -22.20
N ASP A 182 -18.39 25.70 -21.98
CA ASP A 182 -19.04 25.89 -20.67
C ASP A 182 -18.43 25.00 -19.58
N VAL A 183 -17.89 23.83 -19.94
CA VAL A 183 -17.14 22.97 -18.99
C VAL A 183 -15.77 23.57 -18.67
N GLU A 184 -15.12 24.20 -19.66
CA GLU A 184 -13.87 24.93 -19.48
C GLU A 184 -14.07 26.14 -18.56
N ARG A 185 -15.09 26.97 -18.82
CA ARG A 185 -15.46 28.13 -17.99
C ARG A 185 -15.73 27.70 -16.55
N LYS A 186 -16.61 26.71 -16.33
CA LYS A 186 -16.90 26.16 -14.99
C LYS A 186 -15.64 25.71 -14.24
N TRP A 187 -14.64 25.20 -14.95
CA TRP A 187 -13.37 24.79 -14.34
C TRP A 187 -12.42 25.96 -14.06
N TRP A 188 -12.42 27.02 -14.88
CA TRP A 188 -11.75 28.28 -14.53
C TRP A 188 -12.38 28.92 -13.29
N ASP A 189 -13.71 28.91 -13.19
CA ASP A 189 -14.45 29.37 -12.01
C ASP A 189 -14.09 28.53 -10.75
N GLU A 190 -13.96 27.20 -10.90
CA GLU A 190 -13.52 26.28 -9.84
C GLU A 190 -12.07 26.55 -9.41
N CYS A 191 -11.15 26.79 -10.34
CA CYS A 191 -9.75 27.15 -10.05
C CYS A 191 -9.66 28.52 -9.34
N ALA A 192 -10.44 29.50 -9.81
CA ALA A 192 -10.49 30.83 -9.21
C ALA A 192 -11.05 30.76 -7.77
N GLY A 193 -12.20 30.10 -7.58
CA GLY A 193 -12.81 29.92 -6.27
C GLY A 193 -11.95 29.10 -5.29
N LEU A 194 -11.18 28.12 -5.78
CA LEU A 194 -10.23 27.37 -4.93
C LEU A 194 -9.10 28.26 -4.41
N LYS A 195 -8.66 29.24 -5.21
CA LYS A 195 -7.53 30.15 -4.93
C LYS A 195 -7.92 31.53 -4.42
N ASP A 196 -9.21 31.87 -4.36
CA ASP A 196 -9.70 33.18 -3.91
C ASP A 196 -9.11 33.55 -2.52
N PRO A 197 -8.44 34.71 -2.37
CA PRO A 197 -7.81 35.08 -1.10
C PRO A 197 -8.78 35.21 0.08
N SER A 198 -10.05 35.55 -0.17
CA SER A 198 -11.03 35.82 0.90
C SER A 198 -11.69 34.53 1.43
N SER A 199 -12.06 33.62 0.54
CA SER A 199 -12.95 32.49 0.79
C SER A 199 -12.32 31.15 0.42
N GLY A 200 -11.43 31.13 -0.58
CA GLY A 200 -10.80 29.95 -1.15
C GLY A 200 -9.94 29.17 -0.15
N ILE A 201 -9.72 27.90 -0.48
CA ILE A 201 -8.92 27.00 0.36
C ILE A 201 -7.43 27.33 0.20
N LEU A 202 -6.97 27.51 -1.04
CA LEU A 202 -5.56 27.75 -1.38
C LEU A 202 -5.17 29.23 -1.36
N GLY A 203 -6.13 30.15 -1.34
CA GLY A 203 -5.88 31.60 -1.25
C GLY A 203 -5.31 32.08 0.09
N ARG A 204 -5.25 31.19 1.09
CA ARG A 204 -4.73 31.45 2.44
C ARG A 204 -3.96 30.23 2.97
N GLU A 205 -3.12 30.44 3.97
CA GLU A 205 -2.40 29.35 4.63
C GLU A 205 -3.35 28.34 5.32
N TRP A 206 -2.94 27.08 5.33
CA TRP A 206 -3.57 26.05 6.14
C TRP A 206 -3.15 26.19 7.60
N VAL A 207 -4.07 26.71 8.43
CA VAL A 207 -3.94 26.78 9.88
C VAL A 207 -4.74 25.63 10.51
N VAL A 208 -4.15 25.00 11.53
CA VAL A 208 -4.80 23.99 12.39
C VAL A 208 -4.71 24.47 13.84
N SER A 209 -5.75 24.23 14.63
CA SER A 209 -5.79 24.76 16.01
C SER A 209 -4.68 24.17 16.87
N GLN A 210 -4.18 24.93 17.86
CA GLN A 210 -3.17 24.40 18.79
C GLN A 210 -3.71 23.19 19.58
N GLU A 211 -5.01 23.14 19.86
CA GLU A 211 -5.62 21.98 20.51
C GLU A 211 -5.55 20.72 19.61
N GLU A 212 -5.75 20.84 18.30
CA GLU A 212 -5.55 19.75 17.35
C GLU A 212 -4.08 19.35 17.18
N ILE A 213 -3.16 20.32 17.17
CA ILE A 213 -1.71 20.08 17.13
C ILE A 213 -1.30 19.29 18.40
N GLU A 214 -1.77 19.69 19.58
CA GLU A 214 -1.57 18.97 20.83
C GLU A 214 -2.21 17.58 20.83
N ARG A 215 -3.46 17.48 20.36
CA ARG A 215 -4.21 16.22 20.24
C ARG A 215 -3.47 15.24 19.33
N GLY A 216 -2.88 15.73 18.24
CA GLY A 216 -1.95 15.00 17.36
C GLY A 216 -0.68 14.56 18.08
N LYS A 217 0.04 15.48 18.75
CA LYS A 217 1.23 15.17 19.58
C LYS A 217 0.93 14.16 20.70
N ARG A 218 -0.28 14.19 21.27
CA ARG A 218 -0.77 13.28 22.33
C ARG A 218 -1.12 11.90 21.78
N ARG A 219 -1.76 11.82 20.60
CA ARG A 219 -1.96 10.58 19.84
C ARG A 219 -0.62 9.92 19.47
N GLU A 220 0.34 10.70 18.99
CA GLU A 220 1.65 10.18 18.55
C GLU A 220 2.49 9.64 19.72
N ARG A 221 2.54 10.34 20.86
CA ARG A 221 3.17 9.80 22.08
C ARG A 221 2.55 8.47 22.52
N ARG A 222 1.22 8.33 22.45
CA ARG A 222 0.51 7.07 22.73
C ARG A 222 0.82 5.97 21.71
N ARG A 223 1.07 6.31 20.43
CA ARG A 223 1.48 5.35 19.39
C ARG A 223 2.87 4.79 19.69
N LYS A 224 3.87 5.67 19.88
CA LYS A 224 5.26 5.26 20.17
C LYS A 224 5.39 4.46 21.47
N ALA A 225 4.64 4.81 22.51
CA ALA A 225 4.62 4.05 23.77
C ALA A 225 4.16 2.58 23.55
N ARG A 226 3.09 2.37 22.78
CA ARG A 226 2.57 1.03 22.43
C ARG A 226 3.52 0.24 21.52
N GLU A 227 4.31 0.93 20.70
CA GLU A 227 5.30 0.32 19.81
C GLU A 227 6.49 -0.21 20.61
N VAL A 228 7.08 0.61 21.50
CA VAL A 228 8.14 0.21 22.45
C VAL A 228 7.67 -0.89 23.42
N GLU A 229 6.39 -0.88 23.81
CA GLU A 229 5.79 -1.96 24.61
C GLU A 229 5.71 -3.28 23.83
N ARG A 230 5.28 -3.25 22.56
CA ARG A 230 5.24 -4.42 21.67
C ARG A 230 6.63 -4.98 21.38
N GLU A 231 7.61 -4.11 21.15
CA GLU A 231 9.02 -4.48 20.96
C GLU A 231 9.55 -5.22 22.20
N LYS A 232 9.46 -4.61 23.38
CA LYS A 232 9.86 -5.23 24.67
C LYS A 232 9.12 -6.53 24.98
N ARG A 233 7.86 -6.66 24.53
CA ARG A 233 7.12 -7.93 24.61
C ARG A 233 7.71 -8.98 23.67
N GLY A 234 7.99 -8.63 22.42
CA GLY A 234 8.63 -9.51 21.44
C GLY A 234 10.02 -9.98 21.88
N GLU A 235 10.83 -9.07 22.45
CA GLU A 235 12.12 -9.43 23.07
C GLU A 235 11.95 -10.46 24.19
N ARG A 236 11.01 -10.24 25.12
CA ARG A 236 10.73 -11.16 26.24
C ARG A 236 10.23 -12.52 25.76
N GLU A 237 9.38 -12.55 24.74
CA GLU A 237 8.89 -13.80 24.14
C GLU A 237 10.00 -14.53 23.38
N GLY A 238 10.86 -13.82 22.65
CA GLY A 238 12.04 -14.38 21.98
C GLY A 238 13.09 -14.94 22.96
N GLN A 239 13.40 -14.21 24.04
CA GLN A 239 14.28 -14.69 25.11
C GLN A 239 13.71 -15.91 25.83
N ARG A 240 12.39 -15.94 26.08
CA ARG A 240 11.70 -17.12 26.63
C ARG A 240 11.83 -18.32 25.69
N LYS A 241 11.58 -18.13 24.39
CA LYS A 241 11.70 -19.20 23.41
C LYS A 241 13.13 -19.75 23.33
N LYS A 242 14.15 -18.88 23.19
CA LYS A 242 15.56 -19.33 23.19
C LYS A 242 15.92 -20.17 24.42
N LYS A 243 15.44 -19.79 25.62
CA LYS A 243 15.64 -20.56 26.87
C LYS A 243 14.87 -21.89 26.93
N VAL A 244 13.81 -22.07 26.13
CA VAL A 244 13.13 -23.37 25.97
C VAL A 244 13.92 -24.24 24.98
N ASP A 245 14.22 -23.70 23.80
CA ASP A 245 14.96 -24.38 22.73
C ASP A 245 16.34 -24.88 23.24
N GLU A 246 17.04 -24.09 24.06
CA GLU A 246 18.33 -24.41 24.71
C GLU A 246 18.20 -25.53 25.77
N ARG A 247 17.12 -25.54 26.54
CA ARG A 247 16.84 -26.61 27.52
C ARG A 247 16.47 -27.93 26.84
N GLU A 248 15.75 -27.86 25.72
CA GLU A 248 15.41 -29.04 24.91
C GLU A 248 16.64 -29.61 24.21
N GLY A 249 17.49 -28.75 23.65
CA GLY A 249 18.79 -29.13 23.08
C GLY A 249 19.74 -29.81 24.07
N ASN A 250 19.78 -29.37 25.33
CA ASN A 250 20.57 -30.05 26.37
C ASN A 250 19.98 -31.40 26.77
N ARG A 251 18.64 -31.50 26.95
CA ARG A 251 17.97 -32.78 27.23
C ARG A 251 18.24 -33.85 26.17
N LEU A 252 18.28 -33.46 24.90
CA LEU A 252 18.60 -34.37 23.79
C LEU A 252 20.04 -34.90 23.90
N LYS A 253 21.02 -34.05 24.27
CA LYS A 253 22.42 -34.45 24.47
C LYS A 253 22.62 -35.38 25.66
N GLU A 254 21.98 -35.09 26.80
CA GLU A 254 22.00 -35.96 27.99
C GLU A 254 21.38 -37.34 27.68
N GLY A 255 20.28 -37.35 26.91
CA GLY A 255 19.63 -38.58 26.45
C GLY A 255 20.50 -39.49 25.58
N THR A 256 21.39 -38.90 24.75
CA THR A 256 22.37 -39.67 23.97
C THR A 256 23.53 -40.20 24.80
N GLY A 257 24.19 -39.35 25.61
CA GLY A 257 25.37 -39.76 26.39
C GLY A 257 25.07 -40.84 27.44
N ARG A 258 23.83 -40.90 27.94
CA ARG A 258 23.43 -41.97 28.88
C ARG A 258 23.31 -43.35 28.22
N LYS A 259 22.99 -43.44 26.92
CA LYS A 259 22.92 -44.74 26.22
C LYS A 259 24.31 -45.35 26.04
N GLU A 260 25.24 -44.57 25.50
CA GLU A 260 26.63 -44.97 25.25
C GLU A 260 27.32 -45.53 26.51
N ASN A 261 27.03 -44.96 27.68
CA ASN A 261 27.56 -45.46 28.96
C ASN A 261 26.73 -46.62 29.57
N THR A 262 25.48 -46.86 29.14
CA THR A 262 24.68 -48.01 29.59
C THR A 262 25.09 -49.28 28.85
N ASP A 263 25.40 -49.17 27.56
CA ASP A 263 25.82 -50.32 26.75
C ASP A 263 27.19 -50.86 27.20
N ARG A 264 28.09 -49.99 27.69
CA ARG A 264 29.35 -50.40 28.35
C ARG A 264 29.17 -51.15 29.67
N VAL A 265 28.14 -50.83 30.47
CA VAL A 265 27.92 -51.47 31.78
C VAL A 265 27.20 -52.82 31.66
N LYS A 266 26.50 -53.07 30.55
CA LYS A 266 25.84 -54.36 30.32
C LYS A 266 26.82 -55.51 30.03
N ASP A 267 27.96 -55.22 29.39
CA ASP A 267 28.93 -56.24 28.96
C ASP A 267 29.63 -56.94 30.15
N GLU A 268 29.74 -56.27 31.31
CA GLU A 268 30.29 -56.87 32.55
C GLU A 268 29.22 -57.51 33.45
N GLY A 269 27.93 -57.31 33.16
CA GLY A 269 26.83 -57.66 34.07
C GLY A 269 26.33 -59.11 34.01
N GLU A 270 26.50 -59.83 32.89
CA GLU A 270 25.85 -61.14 32.68
C GLU A 270 26.59 -62.34 33.31
N LYS A 271 27.09 -62.19 34.55
CA LYS A 271 27.80 -63.24 35.30
C LYS A 271 27.36 -63.40 36.77
N GLN A 272 26.06 -63.61 37.01
CA GLN A 272 25.57 -64.65 37.97
C GLN A 272 24.02 -64.77 37.99
N PRO A 273 23.45 -65.99 37.85
CA PRO A 273 22.00 -66.20 37.87
C PRO A 273 21.44 -66.79 39.18
N GLN A 274 20.18 -66.48 39.46
CA GLN A 274 19.17 -67.29 40.19
C GLN A 274 19.51 -67.90 41.57
N GLU A 275 18.89 -67.38 42.64
CA GLU A 275 18.12 -68.24 43.56
C GLU A 275 17.08 -67.48 44.42
N ARG A 276 15.98 -68.18 44.77
CA ARG A 276 15.00 -67.90 45.86
C ARG A 276 14.11 -66.64 45.76
N LYS A 277 12.96 -66.55 46.45
CA LYS A 277 11.75 -67.42 46.59
C LYS A 277 10.82 -66.82 47.68
N ARG A 278 9.56 -66.56 47.32
CA ARG A 278 8.31 -66.78 48.12
C ARG A 278 7.93 -65.90 49.34
N LYS A 279 6.58 -65.69 49.44
CA LYS A 279 5.72 -65.44 50.63
C LYS A 279 5.87 -64.09 51.35
N ASP A 280 4.88 -63.47 52.02
CA ASP A 280 3.39 -63.36 51.97
C ASP A 280 3.08 -61.92 52.54
N ASN A 281 1.91 -61.35 52.86
CA ASN A 281 0.45 -61.63 52.86
C ASN A 281 -0.27 -60.25 52.61
N SER A 282 -1.46 -59.76 53.05
CA SER A 282 -2.69 -60.15 53.79
C SER A 282 -3.70 -58.95 53.76
N HIS A 283 -5.01 -59.16 53.47
CA HIS A 283 -6.26 -58.58 54.10
C HIS A 283 -6.38 -57.06 54.52
N HIS A 284 -7.54 -56.35 54.62
CA HIS A 284 -8.99 -56.61 54.37
C HIS A 284 -9.89 -55.31 54.45
N LEU A 285 -11.01 -55.27 53.69
CA LEU A 285 -12.38 -54.70 54.01
C LEU A 285 -12.54 -53.17 54.40
N VAL A 286 -13.72 -52.49 54.48
CA VAL A 286 -15.17 -52.83 54.36
C VAL A 286 -16.07 -51.61 53.95
N SER A 287 -17.35 -51.84 53.55
CA SER A 287 -18.51 -50.88 53.45
C SER A 287 -18.56 -49.84 52.31
N SER A 288 -19.72 -49.40 51.76
CA SER A 288 -21.17 -49.75 51.93
C SER A 288 -21.96 -49.55 50.60
N ILE A 289 -23.19 -50.10 50.46
CA ILE A 289 -24.05 -50.03 49.24
C ILE A 289 -25.53 -49.86 49.65
N PRO A 290 -26.30 -48.83 49.19
CA PRO A 290 -27.40 -49.03 48.20
C PRO A 290 -27.77 -47.77 47.35
N ALA A 291 -28.84 -47.72 46.52
CA ALA A 291 -29.24 -48.59 45.39
C ALA A 291 -30.42 -47.99 44.56
N GLN A 292 -30.50 -48.33 43.25
CA GLN A 292 -31.73 -48.50 42.42
C GLN A 292 -32.63 -47.28 42.00
N PRO A 293 -33.52 -47.40 40.97
CA PRO A 293 -33.46 -48.19 39.71
C PRO A 293 -33.91 -47.35 38.45
N PRO A 294 -34.66 -47.83 37.40
CA PRO A 294 -34.18 -47.61 36.00
C PRO A 294 -35.19 -47.00 34.99
N LYS A 295 -34.71 -46.62 33.80
CA LYS A 295 -35.52 -46.57 32.55
C LYS A 295 -34.67 -46.97 31.33
N SER A 296 -35.32 -47.53 30.31
CA SER A 296 -34.71 -48.04 29.07
C SER A 296 -35.11 -47.21 27.84
N THR A 297 -34.38 -47.34 26.73
CA THR A 297 -34.91 -47.33 25.35
C THR A 297 -33.85 -47.85 24.36
N HIS A 298 -34.23 -48.11 23.09
CA HIS A 298 -33.50 -48.97 22.14
C HIS A 298 -32.76 -48.23 20.99
N LYS A 299 -32.01 -49.03 20.20
CA LYS A 299 -31.54 -48.84 18.80
C LYS A 299 -30.29 -47.96 18.58
N PRO A 300 -29.58 -48.13 17.43
CA PRO A 300 -29.11 -49.37 16.79
C PRO A 300 -27.58 -49.29 16.49
N PRO A 301 -26.92 -50.29 15.84
CA PRO A 301 -25.45 -50.43 15.86
C PRO A 301 -24.80 -49.90 14.53
N PRO A 302 -23.54 -50.21 14.13
CA PRO A 302 -22.58 -49.17 13.70
C PRO A 302 -22.32 -49.14 12.18
N LEU A 303 -21.61 -48.11 11.71
CA LEU A 303 -21.06 -48.04 10.35
C LEU A 303 -19.52 -48.00 10.38
N HIS A 304 -18.92 -48.67 9.41
CA HIS A 304 -17.46 -48.81 9.27
C HIS A 304 -16.83 -47.53 8.69
N HIS A 305 -15.62 -47.21 9.16
CA HIS A 305 -14.68 -46.35 8.44
C HIS A 305 -13.54 -47.21 7.86
N PRO A 306 -13.22 -47.12 6.56
CA PRO A 306 -12.10 -47.82 5.96
C PRO A 306 -10.75 -47.13 6.31
N PRO A 307 -9.62 -47.86 6.28
CA PRO A 307 -8.30 -47.30 6.52
C PRO A 307 -7.87 -46.36 5.38
N ARG A 308 -7.15 -45.29 5.70
CA ARG A 308 -6.54 -44.41 4.70
C ARG A 308 -5.12 -44.88 4.37
N GLU A 309 -4.86 -45.09 3.09
CA GLU A 309 -3.62 -45.67 2.59
C GLU A 309 -2.36 -44.81 2.84
N THR A 310 -1.23 -45.49 3.04
CA THR A 310 0.10 -44.90 3.07
C THR A 310 0.77 -45.00 1.70
N SER A 311 1.22 -43.88 1.12
CA SER A 311 2.12 -43.90 -0.04
C SER A 311 3.09 -42.72 -0.02
N PRO A 312 4.42 -42.95 0.16
CA PRO A 312 5.42 -41.90 0.15
C PRO A 312 6.15 -41.83 -1.20
N ASN A 313 5.86 -40.84 -2.04
CA ASN A 313 6.60 -40.63 -3.28
C ASN A 313 7.54 -39.39 -3.18
N LYS A 314 8.85 -39.63 -3.20
CA LYS A 314 9.89 -38.57 -3.05
C LYS A 314 10.06 -37.80 -4.36
N THR A 315 9.96 -36.47 -4.29
CA THR A 315 10.42 -35.57 -5.36
C THR A 315 11.71 -34.88 -4.94
N ASN A 316 12.64 -34.71 -5.91
CA ASN A 316 13.96 -34.13 -5.67
C ASN A 316 13.90 -32.60 -5.46
N PRO A 317 14.89 -32.01 -4.77
CA PRO A 317 14.83 -30.61 -4.33
C PRO A 317 14.90 -29.61 -5.50
N LYS A 318 13.98 -28.65 -5.49
CA LYS A 318 13.92 -27.52 -6.42
C LYS A 318 14.97 -26.46 -6.01
N PRO A 319 15.71 -25.84 -6.95
CA PRO A 319 16.73 -24.85 -6.61
C PRO A 319 16.15 -23.62 -5.88
N PRO A 320 16.92 -22.96 -5.00
CA PRO A 320 16.43 -21.88 -4.16
C PRO A 320 16.00 -20.67 -4.99
N ALA A 321 14.73 -20.28 -4.86
CA ALA A 321 14.16 -19.15 -5.59
C ALA A 321 14.81 -17.81 -5.19
N ILE A 322 15.27 -17.04 -6.17
CA ILE A 322 15.72 -15.66 -5.99
C ILE A 322 14.50 -14.82 -5.57
N LYS A 323 14.36 -14.59 -4.26
CA LYS A 323 13.29 -13.76 -3.68
C LYS A 323 13.53 -12.29 -4.00
N ARG A 324 13.19 -11.87 -5.23
CA ARG A 324 12.96 -10.44 -5.53
C ARG A 324 11.90 -9.94 -4.55
N ARG A 325 12.28 -9.01 -3.66
CA ARG A 325 11.35 -8.32 -2.76
C ARG A 325 10.55 -7.30 -3.58
N THR A 326 9.55 -7.77 -4.31
CA THR A 326 8.48 -6.91 -4.83
C THR A 326 7.74 -6.36 -3.60
N LEU A 327 7.89 -5.06 -3.34
CA LEU A 327 7.12 -4.39 -2.29
C LEU A 327 5.62 -4.38 -2.68
N PRO A 328 4.70 -4.52 -1.72
CA PRO A 328 3.28 -4.52 -2.02
C PRO A 328 2.85 -3.13 -2.53
N ILE A 329 2.31 -3.08 -3.75
CA ILE A 329 1.62 -1.89 -4.24
C ILE A 329 0.27 -1.80 -3.53
N ALA A 330 0.13 -0.81 -2.65
CA ALA A 330 -1.14 -0.41 -2.06
C ALA A 330 -1.60 0.91 -2.67
N LEU A 331 -2.45 0.79 -3.70
CA LEU A 331 -3.39 1.79 -4.19
C LEU A 331 -4.74 1.07 -4.08
N PRO A 332 -5.65 1.48 -3.16
CA PRO A 332 -6.27 2.81 -3.16
C PRO A 332 -6.17 3.53 -1.79
N ASP A 333 -6.44 4.83 -1.65
CA ASP A 333 -7.73 5.51 -1.88
C ASP A 333 -7.57 6.76 -2.77
N LEU A 334 -8.05 6.71 -4.03
CA LEU A 334 -7.97 7.82 -5.00
C LEU A 334 -9.23 8.68 -4.95
N SER A 335 -9.57 9.10 -3.73
CA SER A 335 -10.94 9.18 -3.24
C SER A 335 -11.96 9.98 -4.09
N LYS A 336 -13.03 9.39 -4.63
CA LYS A 336 -13.34 7.95 -4.87
C LYS A 336 -13.88 7.66 -6.28
N TYR A 337 -13.69 8.61 -7.20
CA TYR A 337 -14.27 8.68 -8.55
C TYR A 337 -15.82 8.74 -8.55
N ASP A 338 -16.49 9.52 -9.40
CA ASP A 338 -16.04 10.21 -10.62
C ASP A 338 -16.66 11.62 -10.72
N THR A 339 -15.83 12.66 -10.90
CA THR A 339 -16.29 14.04 -11.17
C THR A 339 -16.28 14.39 -12.66
N PHE A 340 -16.29 13.39 -13.54
CA PHE A 340 -16.58 13.57 -14.97
C PHE A 340 -18.10 13.62 -15.28
N GLY A 341 -18.96 13.46 -14.28
CA GLY A 341 -20.38 13.86 -14.34
C GLY A 341 -20.54 15.36 -14.64
N LEU A 342 -21.71 15.71 -15.19
CA LEU A 342 -22.07 17.06 -15.69
C LEU A 342 -22.50 18.04 -14.58
#